data_AF-A0AAV4ZMJ3-F1
#
_entry.id   AF-A0AAV4ZMJ3-F1
#
_cell.length_a   1.000
_cell.length_b   1.000
_cell.length_c   1.000
_cell.angle_alpha   90.00
_cell.angle_beta   90.00
_cell.angle_gamma   90.00
#
_symmetry.space_group_name_H-M   'P 1'
#
loop_
_entity.id
_entity.type
_entity.pdbx_description
1 polymer ?
#
loop_
_entity_poly.entity_id
_entity_poly.type
_entity_poly.pdbx_seq_one_letter_code
_entity_poly.pdbx_strand_id
1 'polypeptide(L)'
;MRREMREATARGLADETRRTMERLRVSLDKNHWAWPVKKRLLAEELLREPMEVDDVPQIHVSEMAFKLLKQVNDAIAAVRERVAADANHDWLERARDPEVRRAVHDALQILCEMDQDRESLRNGYGWGKSHSHAGHVLGGLQELSVIEASQALAAVWRHRKQVRPELRQAIFGSAEA
;
A
#
# COMPACT_ATOMS: atom_id res chain seq x y z
N MET A 1 -28.02 21.30 29.82
CA MET A 1 -27.63 21.86 28.51
C MET A 1 -26.12 22.12 28.32
N ARG A 2 -25.48 23.15 28.93
CA ARG A 2 -24.03 23.44 28.69
C ARG A 2 -23.06 22.33 29.13
N ARG A 3 -23.38 21.60 30.21
CA ARG A 3 -22.58 20.48 30.72
C ARG A 3 -22.68 19.25 29.81
N GLU A 4 -23.89 18.88 29.42
CA GLU A 4 -24.15 17.76 28.51
C GLU A 4 -23.50 17.96 27.14
N MET A 5 -23.51 19.19 26.61
CA MET A 5 -22.81 19.52 25.36
C MET A 5 -21.30 19.32 25.49
N ARG A 6 -20.69 19.77 26.61
CA ARG A 6 -19.25 19.57 26.85
C ARG A 6 -18.88 18.09 26.99
N GLU A 7 -19.69 17.32 27.70
CA GLU A 7 -19.51 15.86 27.86
C GLU A 7 -19.72 15.11 26.53
N ALA A 8 -20.63 15.57 25.66
CA ALA A 8 -20.80 15.03 24.31
C ALA A 8 -19.60 15.34 23.41
N THR A 9 -19.10 16.59 23.43
CA THR A 9 -17.89 16.98 22.67
C THR A 9 -16.66 16.20 23.13
N ALA A 10 -16.46 16.05 24.45
CA ALA A 10 -15.34 15.30 25.00
C ALA A 10 -15.39 13.82 24.58
N ARG A 11 -16.57 13.20 24.61
CA ARG A 11 -16.76 11.82 24.12
C ARG A 11 -16.47 11.70 22.62
N GLY A 12 -16.96 12.64 21.81
CA GLY A 12 -16.69 12.65 20.36
C GLY A 12 -15.20 12.73 20.05
N LEU A 13 -14.46 13.58 20.77
CA LEU A 13 -13.01 13.71 20.64
C LEU A 13 -12.28 12.42 21.07
N ALA A 14 -12.69 11.81 22.18
CA ALA A 14 -12.12 10.54 22.64
C ALA A 14 -12.34 9.41 21.62
N ASP A 15 -13.50 9.36 20.96
CA ASP A 15 -13.76 8.36 19.92
C ASP A 15 -12.95 8.61 18.65
N GLU A 16 -12.78 9.88 18.25
CA GLU A 16 -11.96 10.25 17.10
C GLU A 16 -10.48 9.93 17.30
N THR A 17 -9.95 10.19 18.49
CA THR A 17 -8.55 9.86 18.83
C THR A 17 -8.31 8.35 18.79
N ARG A 18 -9.20 7.54 19.40
CA ARG A 18 -9.14 6.07 19.30
C ARG A 18 -9.18 5.58 17.85
N ARG A 19 -10.10 6.11 17.03
CA ARG A 19 -10.21 5.75 15.61
C ARG A 19 -8.93 6.08 14.83
N THR A 20 -8.31 7.21 15.14
CA THR A 20 -7.06 7.62 14.47
C THR A 20 -5.92 6.67 14.79
N MET A 21 -5.78 6.28 16.06
CA MET A 21 -4.75 5.32 16.47
C MET A 21 -4.97 3.93 15.88
N GLU A 22 -6.23 3.49 15.77
CA GLU A 22 -6.53 2.22 15.11
C GLU A 22 -6.23 2.27 13.60
N ARG A 23 -6.56 3.38 12.93
CA ARG A 23 -6.18 3.59 11.53
C ARG A 23 -4.66 3.60 11.35
N LEU A 24 -3.91 4.14 12.30
CA LEU A 24 -2.45 4.12 12.28
C LEU A 24 -1.92 2.69 12.34
N ARG A 25 -2.44 1.87 13.26
CA ARG A 25 -2.09 0.45 13.40
C ARG A 25 -2.38 -0.32 12.11
N VAL A 26 -3.59 -0.20 11.57
CA VAL A 26 -3.98 -0.86 10.32
C VAL A 26 -3.11 -0.41 9.14
N SER A 27 -2.77 0.88 9.06
CA SER A 27 -1.91 1.40 7.98
C SER A 27 -0.47 0.90 8.08
N LEU A 28 0.10 0.80 9.28
CA LEU A 28 1.43 0.25 9.49
C LEU A 28 1.52 -1.24 9.12
N ASP A 29 0.40 -1.96 9.26
CA ASP A 29 0.32 -3.36 8.87
C ASP A 29 0.13 -3.53 7.35
N LYS A 30 -0.99 -3.00 6.83
CA LYS A 30 -1.40 -3.21 5.44
C LYS A 30 -0.61 -2.41 4.42
N ASN A 31 -0.12 -1.23 4.80
CA ASN A 31 0.58 -0.31 3.91
C ASN A 31 2.05 -0.15 4.30
N HIS A 32 2.67 -1.14 4.97
CA HIS A 32 4.05 -1.08 5.44
C HIS A 32 5.06 -0.62 4.36
N TRP A 33 4.83 -1.01 3.11
CA TRP A 33 5.62 -0.64 1.93
C TRP A 33 5.59 0.87 1.61
N ALA A 34 4.53 1.59 2.00
CA ALA A 34 4.36 3.01 1.75
C ALA A 34 5.01 3.90 2.83
N TRP A 35 5.49 3.30 3.92
CA TRP A 35 6.07 4.03 5.05
C TRP A 35 7.58 4.23 4.90
N PRO A 36 8.07 5.49 4.85
CA PRO A 36 9.49 5.76 5.02
C PRO A 36 9.96 5.29 6.39
N VAL A 37 11.12 4.62 6.46
CA VAL A 37 11.66 4.00 7.70
C VAL A 37 11.58 4.93 8.91
N LYS A 38 12.02 6.18 8.78
CA LYS A 38 11.99 7.16 9.88
C LYS A 38 10.57 7.47 10.37
N LYS A 39 9.61 7.59 9.46
CA LYS A 39 8.19 7.86 9.81
C LYS A 39 7.52 6.62 10.39
N ARG A 40 7.90 5.43 9.93
CA ARG A 40 7.42 4.16 10.48
C ARG A 40 7.83 4.02 11.95
N LEU A 41 9.10 4.27 12.26
CA LEU A 41 9.60 4.22 13.63
C LEU A 41 8.88 5.22 14.54
N LEU A 42 8.71 6.46 14.08
CA LEU A 42 7.93 7.47 14.81
C LEU A 42 6.48 7.01 15.04
N ALA A 43 5.81 6.46 14.02
CA ALA A 43 4.45 5.95 14.16
C ALA A 43 4.35 4.78 15.15
N GLU A 44 5.34 3.88 15.16
CA GLU A 44 5.42 2.79 16.14
C GLU A 44 5.67 3.30 17.57
N GLU A 45 6.45 4.38 17.73
CA GLU A 45 6.64 5.06 19.02
C GLU A 45 5.33 5.68 19.51
N LEU A 46 4.58 6.39 18.64
CA LEU A 46 3.27 6.95 18.99
C LEU A 46 2.28 5.88 19.48
N LEU A 47 2.34 4.66 18.94
CA LEU A 47 1.49 3.54 19.37
C LEU A 47 1.86 2.97 20.75
N ARG A 48 3.03 3.32 21.30
CA ARG A 48 3.50 2.91 22.63
C ARG A 48 3.32 3.99 23.70
N GLU A 49 2.95 5.20 23.30
CA GLU A 49 2.68 6.30 24.23
C GLU A 49 1.56 5.92 25.22
N PRO A 50 1.68 6.31 26.50
CA PRO A 50 0.69 5.98 27.50
C PRO A 50 -0.65 6.64 27.18
N MET A 51 -1.73 5.89 27.37
CA MET A 51 -3.09 6.39 27.26
C MET A 51 -3.43 7.26 28.48
N GLU A 52 -4.39 8.17 28.30
CA GLU A 52 -5.09 8.83 29.39
C GLU A 52 -6.07 7.87 30.07
N VAL A 53 -6.83 8.36 31.05
CA VAL A 53 -7.87 7.61 31.75
C VAL A 53 -8.89 7.05 30.74
N ASP A 54 -9.35 5.81 30.95
CA ASP A 54 -10.30 5.09 30.09
C ASP A 54 -9.79 4.76 28.67
N ASP A 55 -8.50 4.41 28.54
CA ASP A 55 -7.85 4.00 27.29
C ASP A 55 -8.04 5.02 26.15
N VAL A 56 -8.00 6.31 26.49
CA VAL A 56 -8.08 7.41 25.52
C VAL A 56 -6.67 7.84 25.12
N PRO A 57 -6.31 7.82 23.83
CA PRO A 57 -5.03 8.37 23.40
C PRO A 57 -4.92 9.86 23.70
N GLN A 58 -3.72 10.31 24.08
CA GLN A 58 -3.44 11.74 24.25
C GLN A 58 -3.72 12.49 22.94
N ILE A 59 -4.36 13.66 23.04
CA ILE A 59 -4.82 14.42 21.87
C ILE A 59 -3.66 14.72 20.90
N HIS A 60 -2.52 15.18 21.42
CA HIS A 60 -1.37 15.54 20.58
C HIS A 60 -0.74 14.32 19.88
N VAL A 61 -0.78 13.14 20.52
CA VAL A 61 -0.35 11.86 19.92
C VAL A 61 -1.26 11.52 18.74
N SER A 62 -2.57 11.62 18.92
CA SER A 62 -3.55 11.40 17.85
C SER A 62 -3.40 12.41 16.70
N GLU A 63 -3.16 13.69 17.00
CA GLU A 63 -2.93 14.71 15.96
C GLU A 63 -1.68 14.40 15.12
N MET A 64 -0.61 13.93 15.76
CA MET A 64 0.61 13.52 15.05
C MET A 64 0.36 12.26 14.20
N ALA A 65 -0.35 11.26 14.76
CA ALA A 65 -0.76 10.07 14.04
C ALA A 65 -1.59 10.40 12.79
N PHE A 66 -2.56 11.33 12.91
CA PHE A 66 -3.36 11.80 11.80
C PHE A 66 -2.50 12.45 10.69
N LYS A 67 -1.55 13.32 11.06
CA LYS A 67 -0.63 13.96 10.11
C LYS A 67 0.21 12.94 9.35
N LEU A 68 0.74 11.92 10.04
CA LEU A 68 1.52 10.85 9.41
C LEU A 68 0.66 10.02 8.46
N LEU A 69 -0.55 9.62 8.89
CA LEU A 69 -1.52 8.93 8.05
C LEU A 69 -1.83 9.71 6.78
N LYS A 70 -2.08 11.02 6.90
CA LYS A 70 -2.34 11.87 5.74
C LYS A 70 -1.17 11.83 4.75
N GLN A 71 0.06 12.00 5.22
CA GLN A 71 1.23 12.00 4.36
C GLN A 71 1.43 10.67 3.62
N VAL A 72 1.17 9.54 4.27
CA VAL A 72 1.26 8.21 3.64
C VAL A 72 0.15 8.04 2.61
N ASN A 73 -1.08 8.42 2.94
CA ASN A 73 -2.21 8.35 2.00
C ASN A 73 -2.00 9.25 0.77
N ASP A 74 -1.49 10.46 0.97
CA ASP A 74 -1.15 11.39 -0.12
C ASP A 74 -0.08 10.77 -1.04
N ALA A 75 0.95 10.12 -0.47
CA ALA A 75 1.98 9.45 -1.25
C ALA A 75 1.43 8.25 -2.06
N ILE A 76 0.54 7.44 -1.47
CA ILE A 76 -0.15 6.35 -2.15
C ILE A 76 -1.00 6.90 -3.31
N ALA A 77 -1.76 7.97 -3.05
CA ALA A 77 -2.61 8.60 -4.06
C ALA A 77 -1.78 9.13 -5.24
N ALA A 78 -0.63 9.78 -4.98
CA ALA A 78 0.26 10.26 -6.02
C ALA A 78 0.84 9.12 -6.88
N VAL A 79 1.19 7.98 -6.27
CA VAL A 79 1.63 6.81 -7.03
C VAL A 79 0.50 6.26 -7.89
N ARG A 80 -0.71 6.16 -7.34
CA ARG A 80 -1.91 5.70 -8.06
C ARG A 80 -2.22 6.57 -9.27
N GLU A 81 -2.20 7.89 -9.10
CA GLU A 81 -2.42 8.85 -10.18
C GLU A 81 -1.38 8.66 -11.29
N ARG A 82 -0.10 8.55 -10.93
CA ARG A 82 0.98 8.35 -11.89
C ARG A 82 0.84 7.05 -12.70
N VAL A 83 0.58 5.91 -12.04
CA VAL A 83 0.46 4.62 -12.75
C VAL A 83 -0.80 4.52 -13.61
N ALA A 84 -1.82 5.32 -13.33
CA ALA A 84 -3.04 5.42 -14.12
C ALA A 84 -2.94 6.41 -15.29
N ALA A 85 -2.02 7.39 -15.22
CA ALA A 85 -1.85 8.41 -16.25
C ALA A 85 -0.88 7.99 -17.35
N ASP A 86 0.28 7.43 -16.98
CA ASP A 86 1.37 7.19 -17.92
C ASP A 86 1.33 5.75 -18.43
N ALA A 87 1.04 5.55 -19.72
CA ALA A 87 1.12 4.23 -20.34
C ALA A 87 2.57 3.80 -20.58
N ASN A 88 2.86 2.52 -20.37
CA ASN A 88 4.09 1.93 -20.86
C ASN A 88 3.88 1.45 -22.30
N HIS A 89 4.40 2.22 -23.26
CA HIS A 89 4.15 2.00 -24.69
C HIS A 89 4.66 0.65 -25.21
N ASP A 90 5.73 0.10 -24.62
CA ASP A 90 6.28 -1.21 -25.02
C ASP A 90 5.30 -2.36 -24.73
N TRP A 91 4.43 -2.18 -23.74
CA TRP A 91 3.50 -3.20 -23.26
C TRP A 91 2.04 -2.91 -23.57
N LEU A 92 1.75 -1.77 -24.20
CA LEU A 92 0.40 -1.26 -24.34
C LEU A 92 -0.50 -2.22 -25.15
N GLU A 93 0.02 -2.76 -26.24
CA GLU A 93 -0.74 -3.71 -27.07
C GLU A 93 -1.05 -5.00 -26.32
N ARG A 94 -0.04 -5.53 -25.61
CA ARG A 94 -0.20 -6.74 -24.79
C ARG A 94 -1.20 -6.53 -23.64
N ALA A 95 -1.24 -5.33 -23.05
CA ALA A 95 -2.19 -4.96 -22.01
C ALA A 95 -3.65 -4.84 -22.48
N ARG A 96 -3.91 -4.78 -23.79
CA ARG A 96 -5.29 -4.77 -24.32
C ARG A 96 -5.99 -6.10 -24.11
N ASP A 97 -5.25 -7.20 -24.06
CA ASP A 97 -5.78 -8.53 -23.82
C ASP A 97 -6.29 -8.67 -22.37
N PRO A 98 -7.60 -8.88 -22.14
CA PRO A 98 -8.16 -9.04 -20.81
C PRO A 98 -7.58 -10.23 -20.03
N GLU A 99 -7.20 -11.32 -20.69
CA GLU A 99 -6.62 -12.49 -20.04
C GLU A 99 -5.22 -12.17 -19.50
N VAL A 100 -4.43 -11.43 -20.27
CA VAL A 100 -3.13 -10.92 -19.84
C VAL A 100 -3.29 -9.99 -18.65
N ARG A 101 -4.28 -9.09 -18.66
CA ARG A 101 -4.52 -8.16 -17.53
C ARG A 101 -4.83 -8.90 -16.23
N ARG A 102 -5.65 -9.96 -16.29
CA ARG A 102 -5.93 -10.78 -15.10
C ARG A 102 -4.68 -11.53 -14.65
N ALA A 103 -3.97 -12.19 -15.58
CA ALA A 103 -2.77 -12.94 -15.24
C ALA A 103 -1.65 -12.05 -14.65
N VAL A 104 -1.46 -10.84 -15.17
CA VAL A 104 -0.46 -9.91 -14.62
C VAL A 104 -0.90 -9.37 -13.25
N HIS A 105 -2.21 -9.19 -13.02
CA HIS A 105 -2.74 -8.80 -11.72
C HIS A 105 -2.50 -9.89 -10.66
N ASP A 106 -2.72 -11.16 -11.00
CA ASP A 106 -2.39 -12.30 -10.13
C ASP A 106 -0.89 -12.32 -9.81
N ALA A 107 -0.03 -12.08 -10.81
CA ALA A 107 1.41 -12.01 -10.58
C ALA A 107 1.82 -10.84 -9.66
N LEU A 108 1.15 -9.69 -9.74
CA LEU A 108 1.37 -8.59 -8.81
C LEU A 108 1.02 -9.00 -7.38
N GLN A 109 -0.13 -9.66 -7.17
CA GLN A 109 -0.57 -10.10 -5.85
C GLN A 109 0.44 -11.06 -5.22
N ILE A 110 0.92 -12.03 -5.99
CA ILE A 110 1.97 -12.98 -5.55
C ILE A 110 3.25 -12.23 -5.15
N LEU A 111 3.70 -11.25 -5.95
CA LEU A 111 4.90 -10.47 -5.62
C LEU A 111 4.69 -9.60 -4.37
N CYS A 112 3.48 -9.07 -4.15
CA CYS A 112 3.14 -8.33 -2.94
C CYS A 112 3.12 -9.23 -1.70
N GLU A 113 2.65 -10.47 -1.82
CA GLU A 113 2.67 -11.46 -0.73
C GLU A 113 4.11 -11.82 -0.32
N MET A 114 5.03 -11.91 -1.28
CA MET A 114 6.45 -12.14 -0.99
C MET A 114 7.13 -10.99 -0.22
N ASP A 115 6.60 -9.77 -0.31
CA ASP A 115 7.15 -8.58 0.37
C ASP A 115 6.64 -8.45 1.84
N GLN A 116 5.80 -9.37 2.31
CA GLN A 116 5.21 -9.33 3.66
C GLN A 116 6.23 -9.51 4.80
N ASP A 117 7.36 -10.16 4.53
CA ASP A 117 8.45 -10.30 5.51
C ASP A 117 9.19 -8.97 5.78
N ARG A 118 8.89 -7.93 4.98
CA ARG A 118 9.47 -6.58 5.06
C ARG A 118 10.99 -6.59 4.90
N GLU A 119 11.54 -7.65 4.29
CA GLU A 119 12.98 -7.87 4.09
C GLU A 119 13.38 -8.07 2.62
N SER A 120 12.52 -7.72 1.66
CA SER A 120 12.76 -7.90 0.21
C SER A 120 14.12 -7.43 -0.31
N LEU A 121 14.68 -6.35 0.25
CA LEU A 121 16.02 -5.87 -0.13
C LEU A 121 17.18 -6.74 0.38
N ARG A 122 16.96 -7.54 1.42
CA ARG A 122 17.98 -8.41 2.05
C ARG A 122 17.96 -9.82 1.49
N ASN A 123 16.78 -10.37 1.21
CA ASN A 123 16.62 -11.73 0.69
C ASN A 123 16.61 -11.80 -0.85
N GLY A 124 16.38 -10.68 -1.54
CA GLY A 124 16.30 -10.61 -3.01
C GLY A 124 14.98 -11.13 -3.59
N TYR A 125 13.96 -11.31 -2.76
CA TYR A 125 12.61 -11.74 -3.12
C TYR A 125 11.62 -10.57 -3.00
N GLY A 126 10.45 -10.71 -3.63
CA GLY A 126 9.42 -9.67 -3.68
C GLY A 126 9.83 -8.49 -4.56
N TRP A 127 9.49 -7.29 -4.10
CA TRP A 127 9.67 -6.06 -4.87
C TRP A 127 11.06 -5.44 -4.70
N GLY A 128 11.70 -5.13 -5.84
CA GLY A 128 12.83 -4.20 -5.85
C GLY A 128 12.42 -2.75 -5.54
N LYS A 129 13.38 -1.95 -5.06
CA LYS A 129 13.18 -0.55 -4.63
C LYS A 129 12.39 0.31 -5.63
N SER A 130 12.64 0.16 -6.93
CA SER A 130 12.00 0.97 -7.98
C SER A 130 10.54 0.61 -8.24
N HIS A 131 10.09 -0.58 -7.83
CA HIS A 131 8.76 -1.10 -8.18
C HIS A 131 7.86 -1.35 -6.97
N SER A 132 8.39 -1.38 -5.73
CA SER A 132 7.59 -1.68 -4.53
C SER A 132 6.31 -0.84 -4.44
N HIS A 133 6.39 0.50 -4.46
CA HIS A 133 5.20 1.35 -4.37
C HIS A 133 4.20 1.12 -5.51
N ALA A 134 4.67 1.09 -6.77
CA ALA A 134 3.78 0.91 -7.91
C ALA A 134 3.16 -0.49 -7.92
N GLY A 135 3.95 -1.52 -7.61
CA GLY A 135 3.53 -2.91 -7.54
C GLY A 135 2.45 -3.13 -6.48
N HIS A 136 2.65 -2.60 -5.26
CA HIS A 136 1.63 -2.70 -4.21
C HIS A 136 0.36 -1.92 -4.53
N VAL A 137 0.47 -0.72 -5.11
CA VAL A 137 -0.71 0.03 -5.55
C VAL A 137 -1.50 -0.76 -6.59
N LEU A 138 -0.83 -1.25 -7.64
CA LEU A 138 -1.48 -2.00 -8.72
C LEU A 138 -2.04 -3.35 -8.24
N GLY A 139 -1.30 -4.07 -7.39
CA GLY A 139 -1.73 -5.35 -6.82
C GLY A 139 -2.94 -5.22 -5.89
N GLY A 140 -3.10 -4.05 -5.24
CA GLY A 140 -4.24 -3.74 -4.38
C GLY A 140 -5.49 -3.23 -5.11
N LEU A 141 -5.45 -3.03 -6.44
CA LEU A 141 -6.63 -2.68 -7.22
C LEU A 141 -7.55 -3.90 -7.38
N GLN A 142 -8.85 -3.64 -7.61
CA GLN A 142 -9.83 -4.70 -7.89
C GLN A 142 -9.64 -5.27 -9.30
N GLU A 143 -9.33 -4.40 -10.26
CA GLU A 143 -9.04 -4.73 -11.65
C GLU A 143 -8.05 -3.71 -12.21
N LEU A 144 -7.34 -4.09 -13.27
CA LEU A 144 -6.41 -3.21 -13.98
C LEU A 144 -7.05 -2.68 -15.26
N SER A 145 -7.00 -1.37 -15.45
CA SER A 145 -7.17 -0.75 -16.76
C SER A 145 -6.03 -1.12 -17.72
N VAL A 146 -6.17 -0.78 -19.00
CA VAL A 146 -5.11 -1.02 -19.99
C VAL A 146 -3.82 -0.26 -19.65
N ILE A 147 -3.94 0.98 -19.17
CA ILE A 147 -2.79 1.81 -18.80
C ILE A 147 -2.07 1.20 -17.59
N GLU A 148 -2.82 0.90 -16.53
CA GLU A 148 -2.29 0.26 -15.32
C GLU A 148 -1.67 -1.11 -15.61
N ALA A 149 -2.29 -1.91 -16.47
CA ALA A 149 -1.75 -3.20 -16.89
C ALA A 149 -0.46 -3.07 -17.71
N SER A 150 -0.31 -2.02 -18.53
CA SER A 150 0.95 -1.78 -19.26
C SER A 150 2.11 -1.49 -18.30
N GLN A 151 1.85 -0.74 -17.23
CA GLN A 151 2.82 -0.49 -16.16
C GLN A 151 3.08 -1.76 -15.33
N ALA A 152 2.04 -2.54 -15.03
CA ALA A 152 2.16 -3.81 -14.34
C ALA A 152 3.05 -4.79 -15.12
N LEU A 153 2.86 -4.92 -16.44
CA LEU A 153 3.67 -5.77 -17.31
C LEU A 153 5.16 -5.39 -17.24
N ALA A 154 5.47 -4.10 -17.34
CA ALA A 154 6.84 -3.61 -17.21
C ALA A 154 7.46 -3.95 -15.85
N ALA A 155 6.69 -3.78 -14.76
CA ALA A 155 7.15 -4.11 -13.41
C ALA A 155 7.37 -5.62 -13.25
N VAL A 156 6.37 -6.44 -13.59
CA VAL A 156 6.44 -7.91 -13.49
C VAL A 156 7.56 -8.46 -14.35
N TRP A 157 7.81 -7.92 -15.54
CA TRP A 157 8.93 -8.35 -16.38
C TRP A 157 10.28 -8.26 -15.65
N ARG A 158 10.50 -7.23 -14.82
CA ARG A 158 11.74 -7.09 -14.05
C ARG A 158 11.89 -8.15 -12.96
N HIS A 159 10.79 -8.74 -12.50
CA HIS A 159 10.74 -9.74 -11.42
C HIS A 159 10.27 -11.12 -11.88
N ARG A 160 10.12 -11.33 -13.20
CA ARG A 160 9.48 -12.52 -13.79
C ARG A 160 10.05 -13.86 -13.33
N LYS A 161 11.34 -13.92 -12.95
CA LYS A 161 11.95 -15.15 -12.41
C LYS A 161 11.35 -15.60 -11.07
N GLN A 162 10.70 -14.70 -10.34
CA GLN A 162 9.98 -15.00 -9.10
C GLN A 162 8.53 -15.45 -9.37
N VAL A 163 8.04 -15.27 -10.60
CA VAL A 163 6.68 -15.62 -11.02
C VAL A 163 6.66 -17.05 -11.56
N ARG A 164 5.59 -17.78 -11.20
CA ARG A 164 5.37 -19.16 -11.64
C ARG A 164 5.42 -19.28 -13.18
N PRO A 165 5.99 -20.37 -13.74
CA PRO A 165 6.12 -20.55 -15.18
C PRO A 165 4.77 -20.44 -15.93
N GLU A 166 3.69 -20.98 -15.35
CA GLU A 166 2.34 -20.91 -15.93
C GLU A 166 1.86 -19.46 -16.12
N LEU A 167 2.09 -18.60 -15.13
CA LEU A 167 1.74 -17.17 -15.22
C LEU A 167 2.65 -16.44 -16.20
N ARG A 168 3.95 -16.77 -16.25
CA ARG A 168 4.84 -16.21 -17.27
C ARG A 168 4.39 -16.57 -18.69
N GLN A 169 3.97 -17.81 -18.91
CA GLN A 169 3.39 -18.24 -20.18
C GLN A 169 2.13 -17.44 -20.53
N ALA A 170 1.20 -17.27 -19.59
CA ALA A 170 -0.02 -16.49 -19.81
C ALA A 170 0.27 -15.00 -20.10
N ILE A 171 1.18 -14.40 -19.35
CA ILE A 171 1.50 -12.97 -19.44
C ILE A 171 2.34 -12.67 -20.67
N PHE A 172 3.46 -13.36 -20.85
CA PHE A 172 4.50 -13.04 -21.83
C PHE A 172 4.53 -13.98 -23.05
N GLY A 173 3.68 -15.02 -23.06
CA GLY A 173 3.66 -16.01 -24.14
C GLY A 173 4.80 -17.05 -24.07
N SER A 174 5.62 -17.02 -23.02
CA SER A 174 6.69 -18.00 -22.79
C SER A 174 6.86 -18.30 -21.31
N ALA A 175 6.92 -19.57 -20.94
CA ALA A 175 7.24 -20.03 -19.59
C ALA A 175 8.70 -19.73 -19.20
N GLU A 176 9.58 -19.50 -20.18
CA GLU A 176 10.99 -19.17 -19.97
C GLU A 176 11.24 -17.65 -19.87
N ALA A 177 10.21 -16.84 -20.13
CA ALA A 177 10.26 -15.39 -20.05
C ALA A 177 11.05 -14.91 -18.84
#